data_AF-A0A1V5AS68-F1
#
_entry.id   AF-A0A1V5AS68-F1
#
_cell.length_a   1.000
_cell.length_b   1.000
_cell.length_c   1.000
_cell.angle_alpha   90.00
_cell.angle_beta   90.00
_cell.angle_gamma   90.00
#
_symmetry.space_group_name_H-M   'P 1'
#
loop_
_entity.id
_entity.type
_entity.pdbx_description
1 polymer ?
#
loop_
_entity_poly.entity_id
_entity_poly.type
_entity_poly.pdbx_seq_one_letter_code
_entity_poly.pdbx_strand_id
1 'polypeptide(L)'
;MPSTRYTRIEITPDAYRALEAEAILQGKTLKRLASELIMKGISRKALDFVKEAATASGESGVEFDEESAKVVKKIGATGIHINDQTLVTIKEALLESGYQGAMLHVAQHTASMERDELHRVLAICRSYKLSPQLAADIFKNLNLIETGSI
;
A
#
# COMPACT_ATOMS: atom_id res chain seq x y z
N MET A 1 -10.94 13.91 23.22
CA MET A 1 -10.83 13.65 21.77
C MET A 1 -11.61 14.74 21.04
N PRO A 2 -11.00 15.52 20.13
CA PRO A 2 -11.74 16.49 19.36
C PRO A 2 -12.69 15.74 18.42
N SER A 3 -13.99 16.06 18.45
CA SER A 3 -14.96 15.49 17.53
C SER A 3 -14.79 16.13 16.16
N THR A 4 -14.03 15.49 15.27
CA THR A 4 -13.98 15.83 13.85
C THR A 4 -15.34 15.52 13.22
N ARG A 5 -16.32 16.41 13.39
CA ARG A 5 -17.55 16.38 12.60
C ARG A 5 -17.15 16.70 11.16
N TYR A 6 -17.11 15.68 10.31
CA TYR A 6 -16.91 15.87 8.88
C TYR A 6 -17.98 16.85 8.36
N THR A 7 -17.54 17.97 7.80
CA THR A 7 -18.42 18.97 7.23
C THR A 7 -19.13 18.36 6.03
N ARG A 8 -20.46 18.37 6.03
CA ARG A 8 -21.26 17.88 4.90
C ARG A 8 -21.04 18.80 3.70
N ILE A 9 -20.71 18.24 2.54
CA ILE A 9 -20.62 19.00 1.29
C ILE A 9 -22.05 19.25 0.82
N GLU A 10 -22.43 20.52 0.68
CA GLU A 10 -23.68 20.93 0.07
C GLU A 10 -23.47 21.10 -1.44
N ILE A 11 -24.28 20.40 -2.23
CA ILE A 11 -24.24 20.46 -3.70
C ILE A 11 -25.51 21.16 -4.14
N THR A 12 -25.38 22.18 -4.99
CA THR A 12 -26.55 22.87 -5.55
C THR A 12 -27.35 21.92 -6.44
N PRO A 13 -28.69 22.06 -6.50
CA PRO A 13 -29.53 21.18 -7.34
C PRO A 13 -29.09 21.14 -8.82
N ASP A 14 -28.65 22.28 -9.35
CA ASP A 14 -28.19 22.38 -10.74
C ASP A 14 -26.88 21.63 -10.97
N ALA A 15 -25.92 21.74 -10.04
CA ALA A 15 -24.67 21.00 -10.11
C ALA A 15 -24.91 19.49 -9.99
N TYR A 16 -25.87 19.07 -9.18
CA TYR A 16 -26.25 17.66 -9.04
C TYR A 16 -26.79 17.09 -10.35
N ARG A 17 -27.74 17.79 -11.00
CA ARG A 17 -28.30 17.38 -12.29
C ARG A 17 -27.26 17.34 -13.40
N ALA A 18 -26.34 18.31 -13.43
CA ALA A 18 -25.24 18.30 -14.38
C ALA A 18 -24.32 17.09 -14.18
N LEU A 19 -24.05 16.73 -12.92
CA LEU A 19 -23.22 15.57 -12.57
C LEU A 19 -23.93 14.25 -12.94
N GLU A 20 -25.25 14.16 -12.78
CA GLU A 20 -26.06 13.02 -13.26
C GLU A 20 -26.02 12.87 -14.77
N ALA A 21 -26.26 13.95 -15.51
CA ALA A 21 -26.23 13.94 -16.96
C ALA A 21 -24.86 13.48 -17.49
N GLU A 22 -23.78 14.05 -16.95
CA GLU A 22 -22.42 13.72 -17.34
C GLU A 22 -22.06 12.26 -16.97
N ALA A 23 -22.53 11.76 -15.82
CA ALA A 23 -22.31 10.37 -15.41
C ALA A 23 -22.98 9.38 -16.36
N ILE A 24 -24.19 9.68 -16.82
CA ILE A 24 -24.92 8.89 -17.82
C ILE A 24 -24.17 8.89 -19.15
N LEU A 25 -23.76 10.08 -19.63
CA LEU A 25 -23.06 10.23 -20.91
C LEU A 25 -21.71 9.47 -20.93
N GLN A 26 -20.98 9.46 -19.81
CA GLN A 26 -19.69 8.78 -19.71
C GLN A 26 -19.81 7.31 -19.26
N GLY A 27 -21.00 6.81 -18.94
CA GLY A 27 -21.21 5.45 -18.43
C GLY A 27 -20.51 5.18 -17.08
N LYS A 28 -20.34 6.22 -16.25
CA LYS A 28 -19.66 6.12 -14.95
C LYS A 28 -20.64 6.27 -13.80
N THR A 29 -20.27 5.78 -12.62
CA THR A 29 -21.04 6.05 -11.41
C THR A 29 -20.84 7.50 -10.96
N LEU A 30 -21.89 8.09 -10.37
CA LEU A 30 -21.86 9.45 -9.79
C LEU A 30 -20.67 9.66 -8.85
N LYS A 31 -20.38 8.68 -7.99
CA LYS A 31 -19.25 8.71 -7.06
C LYS A 31 -17.91 8.84 -7.79
N ARG A 32 -17.70 8.02 -8.82
CA ARG A 32 -16.43 8.01 -9.58
C ARG A 32 -16.25 9.31 -10.35
N LEU A 33 -17.31 9.78 -11.02
CA LEU A 33 -17.26 11.04 -11.76
C LEU A 33 -16.98 12.23 -10.83
N ALA A 34 -17.68 12.30 -9.69
CA ALA A 34 -17.45 13.34 -8.70
C ALA A 34 -16.01 13.33 -8.19
N SER A 35 -15.47 12.16 -7.84
CA SER A 35 -14.07 12.02 -7.44
C SER A 35 -13.09 12.51 -8.52
N GLU A 36 -13.30 12.12 -9.78
CA GLU A 36 -12.44 12.54 -10.88
C GLU A 36 -12.50 14.07 -11.12
N LEU A 37 -13.69 14.67 -11.09
CA LEU A 37 -13.86 16.12 -11.27
C LEU A 37 -13.26 16.91 -10.12
N ILE A 38 -13.44 16.44 -8.88
CA ILE A 38 -12.84 17.05 -7.69
C ILE A 38 -11.31 17.02 -7.81
N MET A 39 -10.71 15.87 -8.11
CA MET A 39 -9.25 15.75 -8.24
C MET A 39 -8.68 16.60 -9.37
N LYS A 40 -9.41 16.78 -10.47
CA LYS A 40 -9.00 17.66 -11.59
C LYS A 40 -9.14 19.15 -11.25
N GLY A 41 -10.16 19.52 -10.46
CA GLY A 41 -10.48 20.91 -10.13
C GLY A 41 -9.77 21.47 -8.90
N ILE A 42 -9.19 20.62 -8.04
CA ILE A 42 -8.48 21.06 -6.85
C ILE A 42 -7.15 21.75 -7.22
N SER A 43 -6.86 22.85 -6.52
CA SER A 43 -5.58 23.55 -6.62
C SER A 43 -4.40 22.67 -6.17
N ARG A 44 -3.27 22.75 -6.89
CA ARG A 44 -2.03 22.04 -6.51
C ARG A 44 -1.61 22.36 -5.08
N LYS A 45 -1.73 23.61 -4.63
CA LYS A 45 -1.43 24.01 -3.25
C LYS A 45 -2.27 23.27 -2.21
N ALA A 46 -3.54 22.99 -2.52
CA ALA A 46 -4.41 22.24 -1.62
C ALA A 46 -4.06 20.75 -1.62
N LEU A 47 -3.66 20.18 -2.76
CA LEU A 47 -3.13 18.81 -2.82
C LEU A 47 -1.83 18.68 -2.02
N ASP A 48 -0.92 19.64 -2.16
CA ASP A 48 0.35 19.66 -1.43
C ASP A 48 0.11 19.87 0.06
N PHE A 49 -0.83 20.74 0.46
CA PHE A 49 -1.24 20.90 1.85
C PHE A 49 -1.83 19.62 2.44
N VAL A 50 -2.64 18.85 1.69
CA VAL A 50 -3.15 17.56 2.18
C VAL A 50 -2.04 16.51 2.25
N LYS A 51 -1.07 16.52 1.33
CA LYS A 51 0.11 15.64 1.41
C LYS A 51 0.99 16.00 2.60
N GLU A 52 1.20 17.29 2.86
CA GLU A 52 1.96 17.81 3.99
C GLU A 52 1.22 17.59 5.32
N ALA A 53 -0.10 17.76 5.33
CA ALA A 53 -0.94 17.46 6.49
C ALA A 53 -1.06 15.95 6.73
N ALA A 54 -1.06 15.11 5.69
CA ALA A 54 -0.88 13.67 5.84
C ALA A 54 0.49 13.42 6.49
N THR A 55 1.59 14.03 6.02
CA THR A 55 2.86 13.89 6.72
C THR A 55 2.87 14.48 8.14
N ALA A 56 2.00 15.45 8.49
CA ALA A 56 1.98 16.10 9.80
C ALA A 56 0.92 15.55 10.79
N SER A 57 -0.06 14.75 10.32
CA SER A 57 -1.13 14.15 11.14
C SER A 57 -1.34 12.65 10.91
N GLY A 58 -0.35 11.99 10.28
CA GLY A 58 -0.26 10.55 9.95
C GLY A 58 -0.45 10.35 8.44
N GLU A 59 0.54 9.99 7.62
CA GLU A 59 1.76 9.20 7.81
C GLU A 59 3.00 9.93 7.24
N SER A 60 3.77 10.63 8.08
CA SER A 60 5.21 10.70 7.86
C SER A 60 5.81 9.43 8.42
N GLY A 61 6.46 8.65 7.56
CA GLY A 61 7.63 7.84 7.90
C GLY A 61 7.43 6.73 8.92
N VAL A 62 7.73 5.51 8.51
CA VAL A 62 8.56 4.61 9.33
C VAL A 62 8.26 4.68 10.83
N GLU A 63 7.03 4.37 11.24
CA GLU A 63 6.91 3.69 12.52
C GLU A 63 7.34 2.27 12.21
N PHE A 64 8.62 1.97 12.46
CA PHE A 64 8.93 0.66 13.02
C PHE A 64 8.13 0.57 14.30
N ASP A 65 6.84 0.24 14.17
CA ASP A 65 6.01 -0.12 15.30
C ASP A 65 6.77 -1.22 16.05
N GLU A 66 6.56 -1.34 17.36
CA GLU A 66 7.19 -2.42 18.13
C GLU A 66 6.94 -3.78 17.44
N GLU A 67 5.82 -3.90 16.75
CA GLU A 67 5.42 -5.02 15.90
C GLU A 67 6.21 -5.15 14.60
N SER A 68 6.48 -4.06 13.87
CA SER A 68 7.31 -4.08 12.66
C SER A 68 8.77 -4.40 12.97
N ALA A 69 9.30 -3.89 14.10
CA ALA A 69 10.62 -4.27 14.60
C ALA A 69 10.68 -5.75 15.01
N LYS A 70 9.61 -6.30 15.61
CA LYS A 70 9.46 -7.74 15.87
C LYS A 70 9.39 -8.55 14.56
N VAL A 71 8.74 -8.02 13.52
CA VAL A 71 8.67 -8.65 12.20
C VAL A 71 10.06 -8.70 11.56
N VAL A 72 10.80 -7.58 11.54
CA VAL A 72 12.15 -7.53 10.97
C VAL A 72 13.11 -8.44 11.73
N LYS A 73 13.03 -8.50 13.07
CA LYS A 73 13.81 -9.47 13.86
C LYS A 73 13.45 -10.93 13.59
N LYS A 74 12.18 -11.24 13.31
CA LYS A 74 11.73 -12.60 12.97
C LYS A 74 12.12 -12.99 11.55
N ILE A 75 12.14 -12.03 10.63
CA ILE A 75 12.57 -12.23 9.25
C ILE A 75 14.07 -12.46 9.20
N GLY A 76 14.90 -11.56 9.75
CA GLY A 76 16.36 -11.64 9.72
C GLY A 76 17.01 -12.74 10.56
N ALA A 77 16.27 -13.80 10.93
CA ALA A 77 16.75 -14.91 11.75
C ALA A 77 17.32 -16.07 10.91
N THR A 78 17.18 -16.03 9.59
CA THR A 78 17.42 -17.18 8.70
C THR A 78 18.71 -17.07 7.89
N GLY A 79 19.21 -15.86 7.65
CA GLY A 79 20.47 -15.60 6.96
C GLY A 79 20.52 -16.06 5.50
N ILE A 80 19.35 -16.25 4.88
CA ILE A 80 19.25 -16.75 3.50
C ILE A 80 19.33 -15.57 2.54
N HIS A 81 20.30 -15.62 1.61
CA HIS A 81 20.42 -14.63 0.54
C HIS A 81 19.55 -15.05 -0.64
N ILE A 82 18.67 -14.16 -1.09
CA ILE A 82 17.77 -14.38 -2.21
C ILE A 82 18.20 -13.50 -3.38
N ASN A 83 18.08 -14.03 -4.60
CA ASN A 83 18.39 -13.27 -5.81
C ASN A 83 17.56 -11.97 -5.90
N ASP A 84 18.21 -10.85 -6.24
CA ASP A 84 17.56 -9.54 -6.32
C ASP A 84 16.47 -9.50 -7.40
N GLN A 85 16.62 -10.27 -8.49
CA GLN A 85 15.62 -10.35 -9.55
C GLN A 85 14.30 -10.94 -9.05
N THR A 86 14.36 -12.02 -8.26
CA THR A 86 13.14 -12.64 -7.69
C THR A 86 12.47 -11.73 -6.67
N LEU A 87 13.24 -10.95 -5.88
CA LEU A 87 12.68 -9.96 -4.95
C LEU A 87 11.91 -8.85 -5.68
N VAL A 88 12.43 -8.37 -6.81
CA VAL A 88 11.73 -7.36 -7.64
C VAL A 88 10.43 -7.91 -8.19
N THR A 89 10.42 -9.14 -8.74
CA THR A 89 9.20 -9.72 -9.30
C THR A 89 8.15 -9.99 -8.22
N ILE A 90 8.56 -10.42 -7.03
CA ILE A 90 7.65 -10.61 -5.89
C ILE A 90 7.06 -9.28 -5.44
N LYS A 91 7.85 -8.20 -5.42
CA LYS A 91 7.38 -6.86 -5.12
C LYS A 91 6.29 -6.41 -6.09
N GLU A 92 6.52 -6.58 -7.39
CA GLU A 92 5.54 -6.25 -8.43
C GLU A 92 4.26 -7.06 -8.25
N ALA A 93 4.38 -8.37 -8.03
CA ALA A 93 3.23 -9.23 -7.74
C ALA A 93 2.46 -8.77 -6.48
N LEU A 94 3.16 -8.32 -5.44
CA LEU A 94 2.57 -7.87 -4.17
C LEU A 94 1.81 -6.55 -4.33
N LEU A 95 2.28 -5.65 -5.19
CA LEU A 95 1.62 -4.38 -5.49
C LEU A 95 0.42 -4.55 -6.44
N GLU A 96 0.51 -5.46 -7.42
CA GLU A 96 -0.56 -5.69 -8.40
C GLU A 96 -1.69 -6.57 -7.87
N SER A 97 -1.34 -7.66 -7.20
CA SER A 97 -2.26 -8.75 -6.87
C SER A 97 -2.39 -9.02 -5.35
N GLY A 98 -1.66 -8.26 -4.53
CA GLY A 98 -1.63 -8.42 -3.09
C GLY A 98 -0.96 -9.72 -2.63
N TYR A 99 -1.15 -10.06 -1.36
CA TYR A 99 -0.48 -11.21 -0.73
C TYR A 99 -0.78 -12.56 -1.39
N GLN A 100 -2.01 -12.76 -1.89
CA GLN A 100 -2.42 -14.03 -2.48
C GLN A 100 -1.71 -14.30 -3.81
N GLY A 101 -1.60 -13.29 -4.67
CA GLY A 101 -0.89 -13.46 -5.94
C GLY A 101 0.63 -13.49 -5.75
N ALA A 102 1.18 -12.74 -4.79
CA ALA A 102 2.59 -12.87 -4.42
C ALA A 102 2.94 -14.30 -3.93
N MET A 103 2.10 -14.90 -3.07
CA MET A 103 2.29 -16.29 -2.61
C MET A 103 2.20 -17.30 -3.76
N LEU A 104 1.26 -17.11 -4.69
CA LEU A 104 1.14 -17.98 -5.87
C LEU A 104 2.38 -17.87 -6.76
N HIS A 105 2.87 -16.66 -6.98
CA HIS A 105 4.06 -16.41 -7.78
C HIS A 105 5.30 -17.08 -7.18
N VAL A 106 5.51 -16.96 -5.87
CA VAL A 106 6.60 -17.64 -5.16
C VAL A 106 6.49 -19.16 -5.35
N ALA A 107 5.32 -19.75 -5.13
CA ALA A 107 5.12 -21.20 -5.28
C ALA A 107 5.44 -21.73 -6.68
N GLN A 108 5.22 -20.92 -7.72
CA GLN A 108 5.41 -21.30 -9.12
C GLN A 108 6.84 -21.07 -9.64
N HIS A 109 7.56 -20.07 -9.12
CA HIS A 109 8.79 -19.56 -9.74
C HIS A 109 10.04 -19.67 -8.87
N THR A 110 9.96 -20.26 -7.67
CA THR A 110 11.13 -20.39 -6.77
C THR A 110 11.39 -21.84 -6.34
N ALA A 111 12.67 -22.18 -6.17
CA ALA A 111 13.13 -23.51 -5.77
C ALA A 111 13.06 -23.71 -4.25
N SER A 112 13.07 -24.98 -3.81
CA SER A 112 12.61 -25.42 -2.47
C SER A 112 12.97 -24.50 -1.30
N MET A 113 14.25 -24.20 -1.05
CA MET A 113 14.64 -23.42 0.13
C MET A 113 14.27 -21.94 0.04
N GLU A 114 14.43 -21.31 -1.12
CA GLU A 114 14.03 -19.91 -1.35
C GLU A 114 12.51 -19.76 -1.26
N ARG A 115 11.78 -20.71 -1.84
CA ARG A 115 10.32 -20.76 -1.79
C ARG A 115 9.82 -20.80 -0.35
N ASP A 116 10.35 -21.73 0.45
CA ASP A 116 9.90 -21.94 1.82
C ASP A 116 10.17 -20.69 2.68
N GLU A 117 11.30 -20.00 2.44
CA GLU A 117 11.64 -18.74 3.11
C GLU A 117 10.75 -17.57 2.69
N LEU A 118 10.58 -17.34 1.38
CA LEU A 118 9.71 -16.28 0.86
C LEU A 118 8.26 -16.47 1.32
N HIS A 119 7.77 -17.72 1.36
CA HIS A 119 6.46 -18.02 1.92
C HIS A 119 6.39 -17.72 3.43
N ARG A 120 7.43 -18.05 4.20
CA ARG A 120 7.53 -17.71 5.62
C ARG A 120 7.44 -16.20 5.82
N VAL A 121 8.23 -15.43 5.08
CA VAL A 121 8.23 -13.95 5.15
C VAL A 121 6.86 -13.38 4.79
N LEU A 122 6.25 -13.83 3.69
CA LEU A 122 4.91 -13.40 3.28
C LEU A 122 3.84 -13.75 4.33
N ALA A 123 3.93 -14.93 4.95
CA ALA A 123 3.03 -15.36 6.01
C ALA A 123 3.19 -14.51 7.28
N ILE A 124 4.43 -14.17 7.66
CA ILE A 124 4.71 -13.25 8.75
C ILE A 124 4.09 -11.89 8.45
N CYS A 125 4.41 -11.26 7.32
CA CYS A 125 3.85 -9.96 6.93
C CYS A 125 2.31 -9.95 6.96
N ARG A 126 1.67 -11.03 6.49
CA ARG A 126 0.22 -11.19 6.53
C ARG A 126 -0.33 -11.33 7.96
N SER A 127 0.32 -12.13 8.82
CA SER A 127 -0.13 -12.34 10.20
C SER A 127 -0.09 -11.06 11.03
N TYR A 128 0.86 -10.19 10.76
CA TYR A 128 0.99 -8.86 11.36
C TYR A 128 0.17 -7.78 10.62
N LYS A 129 -0.71 -8.18 9.69
CA LYS A 129 -1.61 -7.28 8.93
C LYS A 129 -0.89 -6.10 8.26
N LEU A 130 0.35 -6.29 7.84
CA LEU A 130 1.11 -5.25 7.16
C LEU A 130 0.43 -4.88 5.84
N SER A 131 0.47 -3.60 5.48
CA SER A 131 -0.01 -3.18 4.17
C SER A 131 0.85 -3.80 3.06
N PRO A 132 0.28 -4.06 1.87
CA PRO A 132 1.05 -4.58 0.73
C PRO A 132 2.25 -3.68 0.36
N GLN A 133 2.13 -2.36 0.57
CA GLN A 133 3.22 -1.42 0.32
C GLN A 133 4.37 -1.60 1.32
N LEU A 134 4.05 -1.78 2.60
CA LEU A 134 5.07 -1.96 3.64
C LEU A 134 5.75 -3.32 3.52
N ALA A 135 5.02 -4.37 3.15
CA ALA A 135 5.61 -5.66 2.82
C ALA A 135 6.53 -5.56 1.59
N ALA A 136 6.14 -4.84 0.55
CA ALA A 136 6.98 -4.61 -0.62
C ALA A 136 8.31 -3.92 -0.27
N ASP A 137 8.31 -2.98 0.67
CA ASP A 137 9.53 -2.33 1.17
C ASP A 137 10.40 -3.27 2.01
N ILE A 138 9.80 -4.16 2.81
CA ILE A 138 10.51 -5.23 3.52
C ILE A 138 11.18 -6.18 2.54
N PHE A 139 10.49 -6.59 1.47
CA PHE A 139 11.07 -7.47 0.44
C PHE A 139 12.21 -6.81 -0.32
N LYS A 140 12.13 -5.50 -0.59
CA LYS A 140 13.24 -4.75 -1.19
C LYS A 140 14.50 -4.78 -0.33
N ASN A 141 14.33 -4.74 0.99
CA ASN A 141 15.43 -4.71 1.96
C ASN A 141 15.68 -6.08 2.59
N LEU A 142 15.11 -7.17 2.07
CA LEU A 142 15.16 -8.49 2.69
C LEU A 142 16.60 -8.97 2.90
N ASN A 143 17.43 -8.79 1.88
CA ASN A 143 18.86 -9.15 1.93
C ASN A 143 19.64 -8.34 2.98
N LEU A 144 19.25 -7.08 3.24
CA LEU A 144 19.87 -6.25 4.28
C LEU A 144 19.40 -6.65 5.69
N ILE A 145 18.13 -7.07 5.80
CA ILE A 145 17.53 -7.57 7.04
C ILE A 145 18.20 -8.90 7.45
N GLU A 146 18.38 -9.82 6.50
CA GLU A 146 18.99 -11.13 6.73
C GLU A 146 20.49 -11.08 7.02
N THR A 147 21.17 -10.03 6.57
CA THR A 147 22.60 -9.80 6.85
C THR A 147 22.83 -8.99 8.14
N GLY A 148 21.77 -8.58 8.84
CA GLY A 148 21.86 -7.86 10.12
C GLY A 148 22.46 -6.46 10.00
N SER A 149 22.40 -5.84 8.83
CA SER A 149 22.99 -4.51 8.56
C SER A 149 22.00 -3.34 8.80
N ILE A 150 21.01 -3.53 9.68
CA ILE A 150 19.95 -2.55 10.02
C ILE A 150 20.00 -2.19 11.50
#